data_AF-A0A162TQI9-F1
#
_entry.id   AF-A0A162TQI9-F1
#
_cell.length_a   1.000
_cell.length_b   1.000
_cell.length_c   1.000
_cell.angle_alpha   90.00
_cell.angle_beta   90.00
_cell.angle_gamma   90.00
#
_symmetry.space_group_name_H-M   'P 1'
#
loop_
_entity.id
_entity.type
_entity.pdbx_description
1 polymer ?
#
loop_
_entity_poly.entity_id
_entity_poly.type
_entity_poly.pdbx_seq_one_letter_code
_entity_poly.pdbx_strand_id
1 'polypeptide(L)'
;TKKAKYKRVKIPKGVRKNQALQVRNEGYLRPDGTRGKLVFKVNELKHALFEREGDNLRTTVNISLKDALLGFENKKLFTHLDGRKVAVTQEPGYTIRPNSQRRLKGEGMPVYGSQTNAFGDMIIHFQVEW
;
A
#
# COMPACT_ATOMS: atom_id res chain seq x y z
N THR A 1 -35.73 24.27 4.24
CA THR A 1 -34.33 24.29 3.75
C THR A 1 -33.65 22.98 4.14
N LYS A 2 -33.28 22.10 3.20
CA LYS A 2 -32.57 20.84 3.52
C LYS A 2 -31.19 21.20 4.09
N LYS A 3 -30.95 20.93 5.39
CA LYS A 3 -29.62 21.10 6.01
C LYS A 3 -28.71 19.96 5.56
N ALA A 4 -27.60 20.27 4.92
CA ALA A 4 -26.53 19.31 4.66
C ALA A 4 -25.92 18.87 6.00
N LYS A 5 -25.80 17.56 6.21
CA LYS A 5 -25.20 16.96 7.41
C LYS A 5 -23.89 16.30 7.02
N TYR A 6 -22.78 16.77 7.58
CA TYR A 6 -21.46 16.19 7.37
C TYR A 6 -21.21 15.08 8.39
N LYS A 7 -20.60 13.98 7.94
CA LYS A 7 -20.21 12.86 8.81
C LYS A 7 -18.76 12.48 8.50
N ARG A 8 -17.94 12.39 9.56
CA ARG A 8 -16.58 11.84 9.45
C ARG A 8 -16.69 10.32 9.48
N VAL A 9 -16.18 9.67 8.45
CA VAL A 9 -16.07 8.21 8.36
C VAL A 9 -14.59 7.87 8.42
N LYS A 10 -14.20 7.07 9.42
CA LYS A 10 -12.83 6.56 9.51
C LYS A 10 -12.70 5.37 8.57
N ILE A 11 -11.77 5.44 7.63
CA ILE A 11 -11.40 4.30 6.79
C ILE A 11 -10.36 3.47 7.58
N PRO A 12 -10.67 2.22 7.95
CA PRO A 12 -9.68 1.37 8.62
C PRO A 12 -8.45 1.14 7.74
N LYS A 13 -7.30 0.86 8.38
CA LYS A 13 -6.09 0.49 7.66
C LYS A 13 -6.31 -0.83 6.91
N GLY A 14 -5.69 -0.95 5.74
CA GLY A 14 -5.71 -2.18 4.96
C GLY A 14 -6.97 -2.45 4.14
N VAL A 15 -8.01 -1.61 4.23
CA VAL A 15 -9.24 -1.79 3.44
C VAL A 15 -8.90 -1.97 1.97
N ARG A 16 -9.42 -3.03 1.36
CA ARG A 16 -9.11 -3.40 -0.03
C ARG A 16 -10.00 -2.64 -1.01
N LYS A 17 -9.52 -2.49 -2.24
CA LYS A 17 -10.35 -2.03 -3.37
C LYS A 17 -11.66 -2.80 -3.42
N ASN A 18 -12.74 -2.08 -3.69
CA ASN A 18 -14.11 -2.58 -3.79
C ASN A 18 -14.72 -3.10 -2.48
N GLN A 19 -14.02 -3.04 -1.36
CA GLN A 19 -14.56 -3.47 -0.07
C GLN A 19 -15.64 -2.49 0.41
N ALA A 20 -16.73 -3.06 0.91
CA ALA A 20 -17.87 -2.31 1.44
C ALA A 20 -17.65 -1.97 2.92
N LEU A 21 -17.62 -0.68 3.26
CA LEU A 21 -17.65 -0.19 4.63
C LEU A 21 -19.08 0.22 4.98
N GLN A 22 -19.57 -0.24 6.13
CA GLN A 22 -20.94 0.02 6.57
C GLN A 22 -20.94 0.89 7.81
N VAL A 23 -21.70 1.98 7.77
CA VAL A 23 -21.98 2.81 8.94
C VAL A 23 -23.43 2.60 9.33
N ARG A 24 -23.64 1.90 10.45
CA ARG A 24 -24.98 1.59 10.97
C ARG A 24 -25.66 2.87 11.45
N ASN A 25 -27.00 2.89 11.39
CA ASN A 25 -27.86 3.96 11.89
C ASN A 25 -27.67 5.34 11.23
N GLU A 26 -26.99 5.40 10.09
CA GLU A 26 -26.76 6.63 9.32
C GLU A 26 -27.39 6.58 7.92
N GLY A 27 -28.20 5.55 7.64
CA GLY A 27 -29.04 5.49 6.44
C GLY A 27 -30.36 6.23 6.60
N TYR A 28 -31.26 6.01 5.65
CA TYR A 28 -32.60 6.60 5.64
C TYR A 28 -33.39 6.23 6.90
N LEU A 29 -34.12 7.21 7.47
CA LEU A 29 -35.03 6.98 8.59
C LEU A 29 -36.34 6.41 8.04
N ARG A 30 -36.70 5.21 8.48
CA ARG A 30 -37.96 4.57 8.12
C ARG A 30 -39.11 5.07 9.00
N PRO A 31 -40.38 4.93 8.54
CA PRO A 31 -41.55 5.31 9.33
C PRO A 31 -41.66 4.58 10.69
N ASP A 32 -41.08 3.39 10.81
CA ASP A 32 -41.01 2.60 12.05
C ASP A 32 -39.99 3.14 13.07
N GLY A 33 -39.31 4.25 12.78
CA GLY A 33 -38.29 4.85 13.62
C GLY A 33 -36.89 4.25 13.48
N THR A 34 -36.72 3.16 12.72
CA THR A 34 -35.41 2.55 12.47
C THR A 34 -34.62 3.32 11.42
N ARG A 35 -33.30 3.39 11.60
CA ARG A 35 -32.40 3.97 10.59
C ARG A 35 -31.70 2.86 9.82
N GLY A 36 -31.67 3.01 8.50
CA GLY A 36 -30.88 2.14 7.64
C GLY A 36 -29.37 2.28 7.88
N LYS A 37 -28.60 1.59 7.05
CA LYS A 37 -27.14 1.70 7.00
C LYS A 37 -26.70 2.50 5.79
N LEU A 38 -25.59 3.22 5.94
CA LEU A 38 -24.87 3.83 4.83
C LEU A 38 -23.74 2.88 4.41
N VAL A 39 -23.67 2.54 3.13
CA VAL A 39 -22.67 1.62 2.59
C VAL A 39 -21.77 2.38 1.62
N PHE A 40 -20.48 2.40 1.92
CA PHE A 40 -19.45 2.99 1.07
C PHE A 40 -18.66 1.89 0.41
N LYS A 41 -18.29 2.09 -0.86
CA LYS A 41 -17.36 1.23 -1.57
C LYS A 41 -16.05 1.97 -1.71
N VAL A 42 -14.97 1.44 -1.12
CA VAL A 42 -13.65 2.06 -1.23
C VAL A 42 -13.08 1.75 -2.61
N ASN A 43 -12.60 2.78 -3.30
CA ASN A 43 -11.85 2.62 -4.53
C ASN A 43 -10.40 3.09 -4.29
N GLU A 44 -9.46 2.44 -4.96
CA GLU A 44 -8.05 2.78 -4.89
C GLU A 44 -7.67 3.60 -6.12
N LEU A 45 -7.03 4.75 -5.88
CA LEU A 45 -6.46 5.57 -6.93
C LEU A 45 -5.10 4.99 -7.35
N LYS A 46 -4.76 5.13 -8.63
CA LYS A 46 -3.42 4.75 -9.11
C LYS A 46 -2.39 5.64 -8.42
N HIS A 47 -1.32 5.01 -7.92
CA HIS A 47 -0.18 5.72 -7.36
C HIS A 47 0.96 5.73 -8.39
N ALA A 48 1.77 6.79 -8.40
CA ALA A 48 2.81 6.97 -9.41
C ALA A 48 3.95 5.94 -9.29
N LEU A 49 4.27 5.53 -8.06
CA LEU A 49 5.43 4.67 -7.76
C LEU A 49 5.07 3.27 -7.28
N PHE A 50 3.81 3.06 -6.89
CA PHE A 50 3.41 1.85 -6.16
C PHE A 50 2.17 1.25 -6.77
N GLU A 51 2.17 -0.07 -6.86
CA GLU A 51 1.01 -0.85 -7.24
C GLU A 51 0.67 -1.81 -6.10
N ARG A 52 -0.59 -1.80 -5.67
CA ARG A 52 -1.06 -2.70 -4.62
C ARG A 52 -1.49 -4.03 -5.22
N GLU A 53 -0.97 -5.12 -4.66
CA GLU A 53 -1.38 -6.49 -4.99
C GLU A 53 -1.83 -7.21 -3.72
N GLY A 54 -3.14 -7.21 -3.46
CA GLY A 54 -3.69 -7.74 -2.22
C GLY A 54 -3.19 -6.95 -1.01
N ASP A 55 -2.41 -7.59 -0.13
CA ASP A 55 -1.77 -6.93 1.02
C ASP A 55 -0.29 -6.60 0.74
N ASN A 56 0.23 -6.95 -0.44
CA ASN A 56 1.59 -6.65 -0.86
C ASN A 56 1.64 -5.33 -1.66
N LEU A 57 2.84 -4.77 -1.75
CA LEU A 57 3.12 -3.56 -2.53
C LEU A 57 4.22 -3.84 -3.55
N ARG A 58 3.99 -3.51 -4.81
CA ARG A 58 4.98 -3.59 -5.88
C ARG A 58 5.50 -2.21 -6.23
N THR A 59 6.78 -2.12 -6.54
CA THR A 59 7.40 -0.92 -7.08
C THR A 59 8.50 -1.28 -8.06
N THR A 60 8.74 -0.40 -9.02
CA THR A 60 9.88 -0.51 -9.94
C THR A 60 10.89 0.55 -9.60
N VAL A 61 12.14 0.11 -9.45
CA VAL A 61 13.26 0.98 -9.13
C VAL A 61 14.28 0.90 -10.24
N ASN A 62 14.68 2.07 -10.72
CA ASN A 62 15.77 2.21 -11.65
C ASN A 62 17.10 2.21 -10.90
N ILE A 63 18.03 1.36 -11.34
CA ILE A 63 19.39 1.27 -10.81
C ILE A 63 20.39 1.41 -11.96
N SER A 64 21.54 2.01 -11.67
CA SER A 64 22.62 2.10 -12.66
C SER A 64 23.23 0.73 -12.91
N LEU A 65 23.86 0.54 -14.08
CA LEU A 65 24.66 -0.65 -14.35
C LEU A 65 25.74 -0.88 -13.27
N LYS A 66 26.36 0.19 -12.75
CA LYS A 66 27.32 0.11 -11.63
C LYS A 66 26.68 -0.49 -10.38
N ASP A 67 25.51 0.02 -9.97
CA ASP A 67 24.75 -0.48 -8.81
C ASP A 67 24.33 -1.95 -9.01
N ALA A 68 23.97 -2.34 -10.24
CA ALA A 68 23.57 -3.70 -10.56
C ALA A 68 24.73 -4.70 -10.50
N LEU A 69 25.94 -4.31 -10.91
CA LEU A 69 27.12 -5.18 -10.96
C LEU A 69 27.89 -5.23 -9.64
N LEU A 70 28.10 -4.08 -9.01
CA LEU A 70 28.93 -3.96 -7.80
C LEU A 70 28.11 -4.01 -6.51
N GLY A 71 26.78 -3.94 -6.62
CA GLY A 71 25.90 -3.68 -5.49
C GLY A 71 25.87 -2.19 -5.13
N PHE A 72 25.18 -1.88 -4.03
CA PHE A 72 25.11 -0.51 -3.53
C PHE A 72 26.34 -0.22 -2.66
N GLU A 73 26.96 0.96 -2.82
CA GLU A 73 28.16 1.35 -2.04
C GLU A 73 27.93 1.23 -0.52
N ASN A 74 26.68 1.39 -0.07
CA ASN A 74 26.24 1.06 1.29
C ASN A 74 24.83 0.45 1.27
N LYS A 75 23.83 1.32 1.09
CA LYS A 75 22.41 0.96 1.03
C LYS A 75 21.70 1.89 0.06
N LYS A 76 20.80 1.35 -0.74
CA LYS A 76 19.87 2.18 -1.52
C LYS A 76 18.66 2.50 -0.64
N LEU A 77 18.31 3.77 -0.56
CA LEU A 77 17.17 4.24 0.24
C LEU A 77 15.98 4.53 -0.68
N PHE A 78 14.83 3.95 -0.37
CA PHE A 78 13.57 4.21 -1.04
C PHE A 78 12.59 4.89 -0.10
N THR A 79 11.83 5.86 -0.60
CA THR A 79 10.74 6.46 0.17
C THR A 79 9.51 5.53 0.09
N HIS A 80 9.04 5.06 1.23
CA HIS A 80 7.79 4.27 1.35
C HIS A 80 6.55 5.19 1.27
N LEU A 81 5.35 4.60 1.18
CA LEU A 81 4.07 5.30 1.21
C LEU A 81 3.86 6.16 2.46
N ASP A 82 4.44 5.75 3.60
CA ASP A 82 4.35 6.50 4.86
C ASP A 82 5.45 7.57 5.02
N GLY A 83 6.29 7.74 4.01
CA GLY A 83 7.42 8.68 4.00
C GLY A 83 8.69 8.15 4.65
N ARG A 84 8.68 6.97 5.29
CA ARG A 84 9.90 6.35 5.83
C ARG A 84 10.87 5.99 4.72
N LYS A 85 12.16 6.01 5.04
CA LYS A 85 13.23 5.51 4.16
C LYS A 85 13.46 4.02 4.44
N VAL A 86 13.17 3.18 3.46
CA VAL A 86 13.46 1.74 3.50
C VAL A 86 14.80 1.50 2.84
N ALA A 87 15.70 0.84 3.56
CA ALA A 87 17.03 0.50 3.08
C ALA A 87 17.01 -0.86 2.39
N VAL A 88 17.61 -0.93 1.21
CA VAL A 88 17.92 -2.18 0.52
C VAL A 88 19.42 -2.28 0.40
N THR A 89 19.95 -3.37 0.95
CA THR A 89 21.37 -3.72 0.88
C THR A 89 21.57 -4.82 -0.15
N GLN A 90 22.78 -4.87 -0.67
CA GLN A 90 23.24 -5.96 -1.52
C GLN A 90 24.55 -6.48 -0.93
N GLU A 91 24.68 -7.80 -0.83
CA GLU A 91 25.93 -8.40 -0.37
C GLU A 91 27.04 -8.19 -1.42
N PRO A 92 28.26 -7.84 -1.00
CA PRO A 92 29.39 -7.72 -1.93
C PRO A 92 29.58 -9.00 -2.76
N GLY A 93 29.82 -8.84 -4.05
CA GLY A 93 30.01 -9.96 -4.98
C GLY A 93 28.73 -10.56 -5.57
N TYR A 94 27.55 -10.12 -5.14
CA TYR A 94 26.29 -10.52 -5.75
C TYR A 94 25.77 -9.47 -6.73
N THR A 95 25.41 -9.90 -7.94
CA THR A 95 24.83 -9.02 -8.96
C THR A 95 23.30 -9.00 -8.90
N ILE A 96 22.71 -7.84 -9.21
CA ILE A 96 21.28 -7.70 -9.44
C ILE A 96 21.03 -7.97 -10.92
N ARG A 97 20.35 -9.08 -11.21
CA ARG A 97 20.01 -9.42 -12.59
C ARG A 97 18.95 -8.46 -13.14
N PRO A 98 18.98 -8.13 -14.43
CA PRO A 98 17.88 -7.44 -15.08
C PRO A 98 16.56 -8.19 -14.85
N ASN A 99 15.48 -7.44 -14.59
CA ASN A 99 14.15 -7.97 -14.29
C ASN A 99 14.05 -8.87 -13.04
N SER A 100 15.08 -8.86 -12.19
CA SER A 100 15.01 -9.56 -10.92
C SER A 100 14.10 -8.81 -9.94
N GLN A 101 13.51 -9.57 -9.03
CA GLN A 101 12.66 -9.05 -7.98
C GLN A 101 13.29 -9.30 -6.61
N ARG A 102 13.14 -8.33 -5.72
CA ARG A 102 13.54 -8.44 -4.32
C ARG A 102 12.33 -8.27 -3.42
N ARG A 103 12.18 -9.18 -2.47
CA ARG A 103 11.12 -9.12 -1.46
C ARG A 103 11.66 -8.52 -0.16
N LEU A 104 11.01 -7.48 0.33
CA LEU A 104 11.22 -6.91 1.66
C LEU A 104 10.03 -7.30 2.54
N LYS A 105 10.30 -8.12 3.55
CA LYS A 105 9.25 -8.65 4.43
C LYS A 105 8.66 -7.55 5.29
N GLY A 106 7.33 -7.51 5.40
CA GLY A 106 6.63 -6.58 6.30
C GLY A 106 6.55 -5.12 5.82
N GLU A 107 7.07 -4.80 4.63
CA GLU A 107 7.01 -3.45 4.06
C GLU A 107 5.86 -3.29 3.03
N GLY A 108 4.86 -4.18 3.06
CA GLY A 108 3.66 -4.09 2.23
C GLY A 108 2.56 -3.21 2.83
N MET A 109 1.31 -3.52 2.48
CA MET A 109 0.13 -2.85 3.04
C MET A 109 -0.28 -3.49 4.38
N PRO A 110 -0.90 -2.72 5.30
CA PRO A 110 -1.51 -3.29 6.49
C PRO A 110 -2.57 -4.33 6.13
N VAL A 111 -2.61 -5.45 6.85
CA VAL A 111 -3.64 -6.47 6.67
C VAL A 111 -4.94 -6.01 7.34
N TYR A 112 -6.02 -5.90 6.55
CA TYR A 112 -7.32 -5.46 7.06
C TYR A 112 -7.82 -6.36 8.19
N GLY A 113 -8.20 -5.77 9.33
CA GLY A 113 -8.74 -6.50 10.48
C GLY A 113 -7.70 -7.25 11.32
N SER A 114 -6.42 -7.13 11.00
CA SER A 114 -5.35 -7.73 11.81
C SER A 114 -5.31 -7.13 13.22
N GLN A 115 -5.29 -8.00 14.23
CA GLN A 115 -5.15 -7.63 15.64
C GLN A 115 -3.68 -7.40 16.04
N THR A 116 -2.74 -7.97 15.26
CA THR A 116 -1.30 -7.92 15.52
C THR A 116 -0.58 -6.82 14.74
N ASN A 117 -1.32 -5.93 14.07
CA ASN A 117 -0.78 -4.96 13.11
C ASN A 117 0.12 -5.63 12.05
N ALA A 118 -0.33 -6.76 11.49
CA ALA A 118 0.40 -7.45 10.43
C ALA A 118 0.42 -6.61 9.13
N PHE A 119 1.51 -6.74 8.39
CA PHE A 119 1.71 -6.14 7.07
C PHE A 119 2.05 -7.23 6.06
N GLY A 120 1.69 -7.02 4.80
CA GLY A 120 2.24 -7.81 3.70
C GLY A 120 3.68 -7.42 3.38
N ASP A 121 4.14 -7.83 2.20
CA ASP A 121 5.52 -7.62 1.76
C ASP A 121 5.61 -6.56 0.66
N MET A 122 6.79 -5.95 0.51
CA MET A 122 7.12 -5.13 -0.66
C MET A 122 7.93 -5.97 -1.66
N ILE A 123 7.55 -5.91 -2.93
CA ILE A 123 8.27 -6.51 -4.04
C ILE A 123 8.86 -5.37 -4.88
N ILE A 124 10.18 -5.30 -4.92
CA ILE A 124 10.94 -4.34 -5.72
C ILE A 124 11.37 -5.03 -7.01
N HIS A 125 10.93 -4.50 -8.14
CA HIS A 125 11.45 -4.86 -9.45
C HIS A 125 12.60 -3.93 -9.81
N PHE A 126 13.78 -4.48 -10.12
CA PHE A 126 14.92 -3.68 -10.53
C PHE A 126 14.98 -3.56 -12.05
N GLN A 127 14.92 -2.31 -12.52
CA GLN A 127 15.17 -1.95 -13.91
C GLN A 127 16.57 -1.37 -14.00
N VAL A 128 17.44 -2.00 -14.79
CA VAL A 128 18.81 -1.52 -14.98
C VAL A 128 18.81 -0.52 -16.12
N GLU A 129 19.33 0.67 -15.85
CA GLU A 129 19.61 1.68 -16.87
C GLU A 129 21.05 1.52 -17.35
N TRP A 130 21.23 1.48 -18.67
CA TRP A 130 22.50 1.33 -19.38
C TRP A 130 22.71 2.48 -20.36
#